data_AF-F0V2J8-F1
#
_entry.id   AF-F0V2J8-F1
#
_cell.length_a   1.000
_cell.length_b   1.000
_cell.length_c   1.000
_cell.angle_alpha   90.00
_cell.angle_beta   90.00
_cell.angle_gamma   90.00
#
_symmetry.space_group_name_H-M   'P 1'
#
loop_
_entity.id
_entity.type
_entity.pdbx_description
1 polymer ?
#
loop_
_entity_poly.entity_id
_entity_poly.type
_entity_poly.pdbx_seq_one_letter_code
_entity_poly.pdbx_strand_id
1 'polypeptide(L)'
;MKKEVKRKRKKLDKEKNLARLERIRENRRIIEDTFLAFYKSRIFSNRLNYESFFSEQLIKYWELYVNEIQIALSQISEHEKDFLENCFIKRMSYKDMYLSKSAFYRCLRNYSAKFLSFFDHELFHKKLKEIYNSETDPSFSSFKKPK
;
A
#
# COMPACT_ATOMS: atom_id res chain seq x y z
N MET A 1 -13.54 13.01 46.66
CA MET A 1 -12.85 13.94 45.73
C MET A 1 -11.49 13.45 45.20
N LYS A 2 -10.39 13.34 46.00
CA LYS A 2 -9.04 13.04 45.45
C LYS A 2 -8.92 11.72 44.66
N LYS A 3 -9.58 10.64 45.10
CA LYS A 3 -9.60 9.33 44.40
C LYS A 3 -10.32 9.39 43.04
N GLU A 4 -11.35 10.22 42.92
CA GLU A 4 -12.17 10.35 41.73
C GLU A 4 -11.44 11.15 40.64
N VAL A 5 -10.75 12.23 41.03
CA VAL A 5 -9.86 13.00 40.14
C VAL A 5 -8.72 12.13 39.61
N LYS A 6 -8.13 11.26 40.45
CA LYS A 6 -7.07 10.33 40.04
C LYS A 6 -7.57 9.24 39.07
N ARG A 7 -8.81 8.75 39.26
CA ARG A 7 -9.46 7.81 38.32
C ARG A 7 -9.80 8.46 36.98
N LYS A 8 -10.33 9.70 36.99
CA LYS A 8 -10.61 10.48 35.77
C LYS A 8 -9.34 10.75 34.96
N ARG A 9 -8.23 11.13 35.61
CA ARG A 9 -6.91 11.30 34.94
C ARG A 9 -6.38 10.02 34.29
N LYS A 10 -6.41 8.89 35.01
CA LYS A 10 -5.99 7.58 34.45
C LYS A 10 -6.82 7.14 33.24
N LYS A 11 -8.13 7.41 33.23
CA LYS A 11 -9.00 7.09 32.10
C LYS A 11 -8.64 7.94 30.88
N LEU A 12 -8.43 9.25 31.07
CA LEU A 12 -7.99 10.18 30.03
C LEU A 12 -6.62 9.81 29.43
N ASP A 13 -5.66 9.41 30.26
CA ASP A 13 -4.34 8.98 29.79
C ASP A 13 -4.42 7.68 28.97
N LYS A 14 -5.32 6.76 29.35
CA LYS A 14 -5.58 5.53 28.59
C LYS A 14 -6.19 5.83 27.23
N GLU A 15 -7.17 6.73 27.16
CA GLU A 15 -7.81 7.16 25.91
C GLU A 15 -6.82 7.86 24.98
N LYS A 16 -5.97 8.76 25.50
CA LYS A 16 -4.89 9.41 24.73
C LYS A 16 -3.88 8.40 24.16
N ASN A 17 -3.52 7.39 24.94
CA ASN A 17 -2.60 6.34 24.48
C ASN A 17 -3.23 5.47 23.39
N LEU A 18 -4.52 5.13 23.50
CA LEU A 18 -5.24 4.37 22.47
C LEU A 18 -5.30 5.16 21.15
N ALA A 19 -5.72 6.43 21.20
CA ALA A 19 -5.78 7.29 20.01
C ALA A 19 -4.40 7.46 19.34
N ARG A 20 -3.32 7.53 20.14
CA ARG A 20 -1.95 7.57 19.63
C ARG A 20 -1.57 6.27 18.91
N LEU A 21 -1.92 5.11 19.48
CA LEU A 21 -1.62 3.81 18.87
C LEU A 21 -2.40 3.60 17.57
N GLU A 22 -3.67 4.00 17.51
CA GLU A 22 -4.47 3.97 16.28
C GLU A 22 -3.87 4.84 15.19
N ARG A 23 -3.45 6.06 15.55
CA ARG A 23 -2.75 6.96 14.60
C ARG A 23 -1.46 6.36 14.05
N ILE A 24 -0.70 5.65 14.89
CA ILE A 24 0.54 4.97 14.46
C ILE A 24 0.21 3.84 13.49
N ARG A 25 -0.83 3.04 13.78
CA ARG A 25 -1.28 1.97 12.89
C ARG A 25 -1.74 2.51 11.54
N GLU A 26 -2.53 3.57 11.55
CA GLU A 26 -3.03 4.20 10.33
C GLU A 26 -1.89 4.77 9.47
N ASN A 27 -0.97 5.51 10.09
CA ASN A 27 0.20 6.03 9.38
C ASN A 27 1.04 4.92 8.76
N ARG A 28 1.20 3.80 9.47
CA ARG A 28 1.91 2.63 8.97
C ARG A 28 1.19 2.00 7.79
N ARG A 29 -0.12 1.82 7.89
CA ARG A 29 -0.97 1.27 6.83
C ARG A 29 -0.85 2.09 5.53
N ILE A 30 -0.98 3.41 5.62
CA ILE A 30 -0.85 4.33 4.47
C ILE A 30 0.48 4.12 3.73
N ILE A 31 1.58 4.00 4.48
CA ILE A 31 2.90 3.80 3.90
C ILE A 31 3.02 2.40 3.29
N GLU A 32 2.58 1.37 4.01
CA GLU A 32 2.61 -0.02 3.55
C GLU A 32 1.78 -0.24 2.28
N ASP A 33 0.56 0.32 2.21
CA ASP A 33 -0.32 0.23 1.04
C ASP A 33 0.30 0.92 -0.18
N THR A 34 0.96 2.07 0.02
CA THR A 34 1.71 2.75 -1.05
C THR A 34 2.88 1.90 -1.56
N PHE A 35 3.66 1.33 -0.64
CA PHE A 35 4.80 0.48 -1.00
C PHE A 35 4.36 -0.80 -1.69
N LEU A 36 3.26 -1.38 -1.24
CA LEU A 36 2.67 -2.56 -1.87
C LEU A 36 2.18 -2.24 -3.29
N ALA A 37 1.63 -1.04 -3.51
CA ALA A 37 1.22 -0.60 -4.83
C ALA A 37 2.42 -0.54 -5.81
N PHE A 38 3.51 0.11 -5.41
CA PHE A 38 4.71 0.17 -6.24
C PHE A 38 5.37 -1.19 -6.44
N TYR A 39 5.34 -2.06 -5.42
CA TYR A 39 5.84 -3.43 -5.53
C TYR A 39 5.07 -4.25 -6.57
N LYS A 40 3.73 -4.20 -6.52
CA LYS A 40 2.87 -4.85 -7.51
C LYS A 40 3.11 -4.27 -8.91
N SER A 41 3.21 -2.96 -9.04
CA SER A 41 3.52 -2.29 -10.32
C SER A 41 4.78 -2.84 -10.97
N ARG A 42 5.85 -3.00 -10.18
CA ARG A 42 7.13 -3.56 -10.65
C ARG A 42 6.99 -5.01 -11.09
N ILE A 43 6.25 -5.83 -10.34
CA ILE A 43 5.99 -7.23 -10.73
C ILE A 43 5.21 -7.26 -12.04
N PHE A 44 4.15 -6.49 -12.16
CA PHE A 44 3.29 -6.45 -13.33
C PHE A 44 4.06 -5.97 -14.56
N SER A 45 4.83 -4.90 -14.43
CA SER A 45 5.73 -4.42 -15.50
C SER A 45 6.71 -5.52 -15.94
N ASN A 46 7.27 -6.29 -15.01
CA ASN A 46 8.17 -7.39 -15.36
C ASN A 46 7.44 -8.58 -16.00
N ARG A 47 6.19 -8.87 -15.60
CA ARG A 47 5.40 -9.96 -16.18
C ARG A 47 4.90 -9.65 -17.59
N LEU A 48 4.62 -8.38 -17.88
CA LEU A 48 4.24 -7.93 -19.22
C LEU A 48 5.35 -8.19 -20.26
N ASN A 49 6.63 -8.28 -19.85
CA ASN A 49 7.71 -8.68 -20.76
C ASN A 49 7.58 -10.12 -21.30
N TYR A 50 6.73 -10.95 -20.68
CA TYR A 50 6.47 -12.33 -21.06
C TYR A 50 4.95 -12.57 -21.10
N GLU A 51 4.21 -11.61 -21.64
CA GLU A 51 2.74 -11.61 -21.67
C GLU A 51 2.14 -12.86 -22.33
N SER A 52 2.85 -13.48 -23.30
CA SER A 52 2.43 -14.69 -24.01
C SER A 52 2.13 -15.90 -23.10
N PHE A 53 2.59 -15.89 -21.85
CA PHE A 53 2.33 -16.96 -20.87
C PHE A 53 1.05 -16.76 -20.06
N PHE A 54 0.33 -15.65 -20.25
CA PHE A 54 -0.79 -15.25 -19.41
C PHE A 54 -2.07 -15.04 -20.20
N SER A 55 -3.22 -15.12 -19.52
CA SER A 55 -4.51 -14.84 -20.12
C SER A 55 -4.61 -13.37 -20.52
N GLU A 56 -5.35 -13.08 -21.59
CA GLU A 56 -5.59 -11.71 -22.05
C GLU A 56 -6.22 -10.83 -20.95
N GLN A 57 -7.09 -11.42 -20.13
CA GLN A 57 -7.72 -10.72 -19.01
C GLN A 57 -6.69 -10.29 -17.95
N LEU A 58 -5.72 -11.14 -17.65
CA LEU A 58 -4.67 -10.85 -16.67
C LEU A 58 -3.70 -9.79 -17.19
N ILE A 59 -3.34 -9.85 -18.48
CA ILE A 59 -2.51 -8.84 -19.16
C ILE A 59 -3.19 -7.46 -19.07
N LYS A 60 -4.45 -7.35 -19.49
CA LYS A 60 -5.21 -6.08 -19.42
C LYS A 60 -5.31 -5.51 -18.02
N TYR A 61 -5.48 -6.38 -17.01
CA TYR A 61 -5.49 -5.94 -15.61
C TYR A 61 -4.14 -5.35 -15.20
N TRP A 62 -3.02 -5.99 -15.57
CA TRP A 62 -1.67 -5.51 -15.25
C TRP A 62 -1.36 -4.18 -15.93
N GLU A 63 -1.70 -4.06 -17.22
CA GLU A 63 -1.54 -2.80 -17.97
C GLU A 63 -2.33 -1.67 -17.31
N LEU A 64 -3.61 -1.91 -17.01
CA LEU A 64 -4.47 -0.94 -16.34
C LEU A 64 -3.88 -0.54 -14.97
N TYR A 65 -3.42 -1.51 -14.18
CA TYR A 65 -2.81 -1.25 -12.88
C TYR A 65 -1.56 -0.36 -12.97
N VAL A 66 -0.67 -0.64 -13.93
CA VAL A 66 0.55 0.14 -14.15
C VAL A 66 0.21 1.55 -14.62
N ASN A 67 -0.73 1.68 -15.56
CA ASN A 67 -1.18 2.98 -16.07
C ASN A 67 -1.82 3.84 -14.99
N GLU A 68 -2.69 3.27 -14.13
CA GLU A 68 -3.31 4.01 -13.03
C GLU A 68 -2.29 4.49 -11.99
N ILE A 69 -1.23 3.72 -11.73
CA ILE A 69 -0.13 4.20 -10.88
C ILE A 69 0.58 5.40 -11.51
N GLN A 70 0.84 5.36 -12.82
CA GLN A 70 1.47 6.49 -13.52
C GLN A 70 0.58 7.73 -13.48
N ILE A 71 -0.72 7.57 -13.69
CA ILE A 71 -1.71 8.65 -13.58
C ILE A 71 -1.73 9.22 -12.15
N ALA A 72 -1.81 8.37 -11.13
CA ALA A 72 -1.80 8.81 -9.74
C ALA A 72 -0.51 9.55 -9.37
N LEU A 73 0.65 9.09 -9.87
CA LEU A 73 1.93 9.77 -9.69
C LEU A 73 2.02 11.10 -10.45
N SER A 74 1.31 11.27 -11.57
CA SER A 74 1.25 12.55 -12.28
C SER A 74 0.33 13.58 -11.61
N GLN A 75 -0.55 13.15 -10.71
CA GLN A 75 -1.43 14.05 -9.93
C GLN A 75 -0.75 14.64 -8.68
N ILE A 76 0.40 14.09 -8.27
CA ILE A 76 1.21 14.65 -7.21
C ILE A 76 2.34 15.49 -7.80
N SER A 77 2.90 16.38 -7.00
CA SER A 77 3.99 17.24 -7.49
C SER A 77 5.28 16.46 -7.67
N GLU A 78 6.13 16.94 -8.58
CA GLU A 78 7.37 16.26 -8.97
C GLU A 78 8.27 15.91 -7.77
N HIS A 79 8.45 16.84 -6.83
CA HIS A 79 9.25 16.58 -5.63
C HIS A 79 8.65 15.49 -4.71
N GLU A 80 7.31 15.36 -4.65
CA GLU A 80 6.64 14.32 -3.86
C GLU A 80 6.82 12.95 -4.53
N LYS A 81 6.68 12.92 -5.87
CA LYS A 81 6.94 11.74 -6.69
C LYS A 81 8.39 11.28 -6.52
N ASP A 82 9.36 12.16 -6.71
CA ASP A 82 10.78 11.86 -6.57
C ASP A 82 11.12 11.36 -5.16
N PHE A 83 10.52 11.96 -4.13
CA PHE A 83 10.68 11.50 -2.77
C PHE A 83 10.22 10.04 -2.60
N LEU A 84 9.02 9.72 -3.08
CA LEU A 84 8.45 8.37 -3.01
C LEU A 84 9.26 7.35 -3.82
N GLU A 85 9.71 7.73 -5.02
CA GLU A 85 10.58 6.90 -5.86
C GLU A 85 11.93 6.64 -5.20
N ASN A 86 12.56 7.66 -4.62
CA ASN A 86 13.81 7.51 -3.87
C ASN A 86 13.63 6.58 -2.65
N CYS A 87 12.50 6.69 -1.96
CA CYS A 87 12.17 5.79 -0.84
C CYS A 87 11.97 4.34 -1.30
N PHE A 88 11.28 4.12 -2.42
CA PHE A 88 10.88 2.78 -2.86
C PHE A 88 11.93 2.10 -3.75
N ILE A 89 12.36 2.78 -4.83
CA ILE A 89 13.29 2.25 -5.83
C ILE A 89 14.70 2.19 -5.27
N LYS A 90 15.16 3.32 -4.70
CA LYS A 90 16.54 3.47 -4.19
C LYS A 90 16.69 3.04 -2.73
N ARG A 91 15.59 2.67 -2.06
CA ARG A 91 15.56 2.26 -0.65
C ARG A 91 16.21 3.29 0.29
N MET A 92 16.12 4.57 -0.07
CA MET A 92 16.72 5.65 0.70
C MET A 92 15.99 5.86 2.03
N SER A 93 16.76 6.02 3.09
CA SER A 93 16.30 6.33 4.44
C SER A 93 16.44 7.82 4.75
N TYR A 94 15.97 8.22 5.93
CA TYR A 94 16.13 9.60 6.43
C TYR A 94 17.60 10.07 6.45
N LYS A 95 18.56 9.14 6.63
CA LYS A 95 20.00 9.46 6.62
C LYS A 95 20.48 9.83 5.22
N ASP A 96 20.03 9.08 4.22
CA ASP A 96 20.45 9.25 2.82
C ASP A 96 19.85 10.52 2.20
N MET A 97 18.70 10.96 2.73
CA MET A 97 18.00 12.18 2.29
C MET A 97 18.36 13.43 3.10
N TYR A 98 19.31 13.33 4.05
CA TYR A 98 19.69 14.43 4.93
C TYR A 98 18.51 15.08 5.68
N LEU A 99 17.51 14.26 6.04
CA LEU A 99 16.32 14.70 6.77
C LEU A 99 16.37 14.23 8.22
N SER A 100 15.78 15.02 9.11
CA SER A 100 15.46 14.51 10.44
C SER A 100 14.49 13.33 10.34
N LYS A 101 14.62 12.35 11.23
CA LYS A 101 13.75 11.17 11.25
C LYS A 101 12.26 11.56 11.29
N SER A 102 11.90 12.57 12.07
CA SER A 102 10.52 13.06 12.17
C SER A 102 10.03 13.71 10.88
N ALA A 103 10.86 14.54 10.23
CA ALA A 103 10.52 15.16 8.95
C ALA A 103 10.34 14.10 7.86
N PHE A 104 11.26 13.14 7.76
CA PHE A 104 11.20 12.04 6.81
C PHE A 104 9.89 11.26 6.91
N TYR A 105 9.53 10.75 8.10
CA TYR A 105 8.29 9.97 8.25
C TYR A 105 7.03 10.81 8.08
N ARG A 106 7.08 12.11 8.38
CA ARG A 106 5.98 13.03 8.11
C ARG A 106 5.77 13.22 6.60
N CYS A 107 6.84 13.48 5.86
CA CYS A 107 6.82 13.58 4.40
C CYS A 107 6.34 12.28 3.77
N LEU A 108 6.95 11.15 4.16
CA LEU A 108 6.59 9.82 3.66
C LEU A 108 5.09 9.55 3.86
N ARG A 109 4.56 9.74 5.06
CA ARG A 109 3.13 9.55 5.33
C ARG A 109 2.25 10.48 4.50
N ASN A 110 2.60 11.76 4.40
CA ASN A 110 1.77 12.74 3.70
C ASN A 110 1.75 12.52 2.19
N TYR A 111 2.90 12.23 1.60
CA TYR A 111 3.03 11.97 0.17
C TYR A 111 2.38 10.63 -0.20
N SER A 112 2.55 9.59 0.63
CA SER A 112 1.82 8.33 0.49
C SER A 112 0.31 8.53 0.55
N ALA A 113 -0.20 9.29 1.53
CA ALA A 113 -1.63 9.56 1.63
C ALA A 113 -2.17 10.30 0.40
N LYS A 114 -1.40 11.28 -0.12
CA LYS A 114 -1.76 12.03 -1.32
C LYS A 114 -1.78 11.13 -2.56
N PHE A 115 -0.77 10.28 -2.73
CA PHE A 115 -0.77 9.28 -3.80
C PHE A 115 -1.99 8.35 -3.72
N LEU A 116 -2.29 7.80 -2.54
CA LEU A 116 -3.44 6.90 -2.35
C LEU A 116 -4.78 7.59 -2.53
N SER A 117 -4.88 8.92 -2.39
CA SER A 117 -6.12 9.64 -2.76
C SER A 117 -6.41 9.64 -4.27
N PHE A 118 -5.40 9.37 -5.10
CA PHE A 118 -5.54 9.23 -6.55
C PHE A 118 -5.45 7.78 -7.03
N PHE A 119 -5.13 6.83 -6.14
CA PHE A 119 -4.96 5.42 -6.49
C PHE A 119 -5.79 4.52 -5.57
N ASP A 120 -6.84 3.91 -6.11
CA ASP A 120 -7.70 3.00 -5.36
C ASP A 120 -7.08 1.60 -5.22
N HIS A 121 -6.17 1.46 -4.26
CA HIS A 121 -5.48 0.20 -3.98
C HIS A 121 -6.47 -0.93 -3.60
N GLU A 122 -7.56 -0.63 -2.89
CA GLU A 122 -8.52 -1.65 -2.45
C GLU A 122 -9.33 -2.20 -3.63
N LEU A 123 -9.78 -1.35 -4.55
CA LEU A 123 -10.47 -1.76 -5.77
C LEU A 123 -9.60 -2.70 -6.60
N PHE A 124 -8.34 -2.35 -6.83
CA PHE A 124 -7.44 -3.19 -7.61
C PHE A 124 -7.15 -4.52 -6.92
N HIS A 125 -7.05 -4.54 -5.59
CA HIS A 125 -6.86 -5.79 -4.86
C HIS A 125 -8.08 -6.71 -4.96
N LYS A 126 -9.30 -6.17 -4.88
CA LYS A 126 -10.55 -6.93 -5.06
C LYS A 126 -10.67 -7.50 -6.48
N LYS A 127 -10.45 -6.67 -7.50
CA LYS A 127 -10.47 -7.09 -8.91
C LYS A 127 -9.49 -8.22 -9.21
N LEU A 128 -8.27 -8.16 -8.67
CA LEU A 128 -7.29 -9.22 -8.86
C LEU A 128 -7.75 -10.55 -8.25
N LYS A 129 -8.36 -10.49 -7.07
CA LYS A 129 -8.91 -11.67 -6.40
C LYS A 129 -10.06 -12.28 -7.22
N GLU A 130 -10.91 -11.45 -7.82
CA GLU A 130 -11.97 -11.90 -8.71
C GLU A 130 -11.40 -12.61 -9.95
N ILE A 131 -10.38 -12.04 -10.61
CA ILE A 131 -9.73 -12.66 -11.78
C ILE A 131 -9.15 -14.03 -11.43
N TYR A 132 -8.34 -14.12 -10.37
CA TYR A 132 -7.76 -15.41 -9.95
C TYR A 132 -8.81 -16.43 -9.49
N ASN A 133 -9.91 -15.99 -8.88
CA ASN A 133 -11.00 -16.87 -8.48
C ASN A 133 -11.93 -17.25 -9.64
N SER A 134 -12.00 -16.46 -10.71
CA SER A 134 -12.65 -16.87 -11.96
C SER A 134 -11.78 -17.81 -12.78
N GLU A 135 -10.46 -17.70 -12.62
CA GLU A 135 -9.44 -18.58 -13.22
C GLU A 135 -9.12 -19.81 -12.35
N THR A 136 -9.89 -20.11 -11.28
CA THR A 136 -9.77 -21.41 -10.60
C THR A 136 -10.23 -22.51 -11.55
N ASP A 137 -9.25 -23.03 -12.25
CA ASP A 137 -9.24 -24.18 -13.12
C ASP A 137 -9.97 -25.39 -12.49
N PRO A 138 -10.96 -26.00 -13.18
CA PRO A 138 -11.57 -27.27 -12.79
C PRO A 138 -10.56 -28.41 -12.57
N SER A 139 -9.33 -28.30 -13.09
CA SER A 139 -8.28 -29.31 -12.97
C SER A 139 -7.76 -29.53 -11.54
N PHE A 140 -8.01 -28.61 -10.59
CA PHE A 140 -7.67 -28.84 -9.18
C PHE A 140 -8.75 -29.59 -8.38
N SER A 141 -9.94 -29.82 -8.97
CA SER A 141 -11.04 -30.54 -8.30
C SER A 141 -10.96 -32.07 -8.46
N SER A 142 -10.03 -32.60 -9.27
CA SER A 142 -9.95 -34.02 -9.62
C SER A 142 -8.88 -34.83 -8.88
N PHE A 143 -8.26 -34.30 -7.82
CA PHE A 143 -7.57 -35.17 -6.84
C PHE A 143 -8.56 -35.66 -5.77
N LYS A 144 -9.57 -36.43 -6.20
CA LYS A 144 -10.18 -37.41 -5.31
C LYS A 144 -9.12 -38.47 -5.03
N LYS A 145 -8.59 -38.49 -3.80
CA LYS A 145 -7.79 -39.63 -3.34
C LYS A 145 -8.63 -40.91 -3.50
N PRO A 146 -8.08 -41.97 -4.11
CA PRO A 146 -8.75 -43.25 -4.07
C PRO A 146 -8.77 -43.77 -2.63
N LYS A 147 -9.94 -44.20 -2.18
CA LYS A 147 -10.11 -45.24 -1.17
C LYS A 147 -10.97 -46.32 -1.78
#